data_AF-A0A9D5JBJ1-F1
#
_entry.id   AF-A0A9D5JBJ1-F1
#
_cell.length_a   1.000
_cell.length_b   1.000
_cell.length_c   1.000
_cell.angle_alpha   90.00
_cell.angle_beta   90.00
_cell.angle_gamma   90.00
#
_symmetry.space_group_name_H-M   'P 1'
#
loop_
_entity.id
_entity.type
_entity.pdbx_description
1 polymer ?
#
loop_
_entity_poly.entity_id
_entity_poly.type
_entity_poly.pdbx_seq_one_letter_code
_entity_poly.pdbx_strand_id
1 'polypeptide(L)'
;MFGPPGDAPFVDATFLQRLAAERHDDDECVVPQSGGAGLSTTLEPLAALYDRTALLREGSVVFHTGGGSIQGVIRRLRARVVTNIDARAFMNVNTPAEYRALRDAYDCRYEDYRCSATPP
;
A
#
# COMPACT_ATOMS: atom_id res chain seq x y z
N MET A 1 -10.52 -8.47 3.51
CA MET A 1 -9.62 -9.31 2.68
C MET A 1 -8.38 -8.48 2.41
N PHE A 2 -7.20 -9.07 2.49
CA PHE A 2 -5.94 -8.42 2.17
C PHE A 2 -5.12 -9.35 1.29
N GLY A 3 -4.53 -8.81 0.23
CA GLY A 3 -3.51 -9.48 -0.57
C GLY A 3 -2.43 -8.44 -0.84
N PRO A 4 -1.19 -8.64 -0.36
CA PRO A 4 -0.13 -7.69 -0.63
C PRO A 4 0.08 -7.63 -2.15
N PRO A 5 0.36 -6.44 -2.71
CA PRO A 5 0.79 -6.33 -4.09
C PRO A 5 2.04 -7.20 -4.28
N GLY A 6 2.04 -8.13 -5.23
CA GLY A 6 3.18 -9.02 -5.47
C GLY A 6 4.45 -8.28 -5.93
N ASP A 7 4.28 -7.02 -6.29
CA ASP A 7 5.26 -6.06 -6.77
C ASP A 7 5.74 -5.09 -5.67
N ALA A 8 5.22 -5.18 -4.44
CA ALA A 8 5.59 -4.36 -3.29
C ALA A 8 6.32 -5.18 -2.19
N PRO A 9 7.66 -5.32 -2.27
CA PRO A 9 8.42 -6.27 -1.43
C PRO A 9 8.48 -5.90 0.06
N PHE A 10 8.16 -4.67 0.42
CA PHE A 10 8.22 -4.18 1.81
C PHE A 10 6.84 -4.10 2.48
N VAL A 11 5.77 -4.56 1.81
CA VAL A 11 4.47 -4.76 2.44
C VAL A 11 4.52 -6.03 3.27
N ASP A 12 5.02 -5.90 4.49
CA ASP A 12 5.28 -6.99 5.42
C ASP A 12 4.21 -7.13 6.53
N ALA A 13 4.42 -8.06 7.45
CA ALA A 13 3.52 -8.26 8.58
C ALA A 13 3.43 -7.04 9.51
N THR A 14 4.51 -6.26 9.65
CA THR A 14 4.56 -5.06 10.50
C THR A 14 3.67 -3.97 9.91
N PHE A 15 3.77 -3.75 8.60
CA PHE A 15 2.89 -2.85 7.86
C PHE A 15 1.43 -3.24 8.05
N LEU A 16 1.12 -4.53 7.92
CA LEU A 16 -0.22 -5.05 8.09
C LEU A 16 -0.79 -4.85 9.49
N GLN A 17 0.00 -5.18 10.51
CA GLN A 17 -0.38 -4.99 11.91
C GLN A 17 -0.65 -3.53 12.22
N ARG A 18 0.15 -2.62 11.64
CA ARG A 18 -0.04 -1.18 11.79
C ARG A 18 -1.37 -0.72 11.18
N LEU A 19 -1.70 -1.14 9.96
CA LEU A 19 -3.01 -0.82 9.38
C LEU A 19 -4.17 -1.42 10.17
N ALA A 20 -4.00 -2.64 10.69
CA ALA A 20 -5.03 -3.30 11.48
C ALA A 20 -5.28 -2.59 12.82
N ALA A 21 -4.23 -2.07 13.46
CA ALA A 21 -4.32 -1.32 14.70
C ALA A 21 -5.09 0.00 14.56
N GLU A 22 -5.10 0.59 13.37
CA GLU A 22 -5.85 1.82 13.06
C GLU A 22 -7.33 1.55 12.74
N ARG A 23 -7.77 0.29 12.65
CA ARG A 23 -9.14 -0.04 12.24
C ARG A 23 -10.14 0.16 13.38
N HIS A 24 -11.27 0.81 13.07
CA HIS A 24 -12.44 0.89 13.94
C HIS A 24 -13.60 0.04 13.38
N ASP A 25 -14.59 -0.27 14.23
CA ASP A 25 -15.71 -1.15 13.88
C ASP A 25 -16.57 -0.60 12.73
N ASP A 26 -16.71 0.72 12.62
CA ASP A 26 -17.50 1.38 11.57
C ASP A 26 -16.75 1.55 10.24
N ASP A 27 -15.45 1.26 10.22
CA ASP A 27 -14.60 1.42 9.04
C ASP A 27 -14.82 0.27 8.05
N GLU A 28 -15.20 0.62 6.83
CA GLU A 28 -15.33 -0.32 5.71
C GLU A 28 -14.01 -0.49 4.95
N CYS A 29 -13.08 0.47 5.12
CA CYS A 29 -11.75 0.44 4.53
C CYS A 29 -10.75 1.19 5.42
N VAL A 30 -9.52 0.68 5.51
CA VAL A 30 -8.36 1.40 6.06
C VAL A 30 -7.32 1.49 4.95
N VAL A 31 -7.09 2.70 4.44
CA VAL A 31 -6.22 2.96 3.29
C VAL A 31 -5.01 3.80 3.71
N PRO A 32 -3.78 3.34 3.44
CA PRO A 32 -2.61 4.16 3.68
C PRO A 32 -2.49 5.27 2.64
N GLN A 33 -1.86 6.37 3.05
CA GLN A 33 -1.50 7.49 2.19
C GLN A 33 0.02 7.60 2.12
N SER A 34 0.55 7.65 0.89
CA SER A 34 1.95 7.97 0.61
C SER A 34 2.12 9.48 0.39
N GLY A 35 3.34 9.98 0.60
CA GLY A 35 3.70 11.40 0.48
C GLY A 35 3.65 12.18 1.80
N GLY A 36 4.66 13.04 2.03
CA GLY A 36 4.79 13.92 3.19
C GLY A 36 4.46 15.39 2.89
N ALA A 37 4.62 16.27 3.88
CA ALA A 37 4.38 17.71 3.73
C ALA A 37 5.23 18.31 2.59
N GLY A 38 4.59 18.63 1.46
CA GLY A 38 5.23 19.17 0.26
C GLY A 38 5.26 18.27 -0.97
N LEU A 39 4.83 16.99 -0.86
CA LEU A 39 4.65 16.07 -1.98
C LEU A 39 3.17 15.79 -2.25
N SER A 40 2.84 15.40 -3.49
CA SER A 40 1.48 14.96 -3.84
C SER A 40 1.10 13.75 -3.00
N THR A 41 0.15 13.95 -2.09
CA THR A 41 -0.40 12.87 -1.25
C THR A 41 -1.24 11.93 -2.11
N THR A 42 -0.91 10.64 -2.10
CA THR A 42 -1.60 9.63 -2.91
C THR A 42 -2.13 8.53 -2.01
N LEU A 43 -3.41 8.17 -2.17
CA LEU A 43 -3.97 7.00 -1.51
C LEU A 43 -3.44 5.74 -2.18
N GLU A 44 -3.10 4.74 -1.37
CA GLU A 44 -2.49 3.48 -1.80
C GLU A 44 -3.51 2.34 -1.70
N PRO A 45 -4.44 2.22 -2.68
CA PRO A 45 -5.59 1.32 -2.62
C PRO A 45 -5.20 -0.16 -2.62
N LEU A 46 -4.07 -0.50 -3.23
CA LEU A 46 -3.60 -1.89 -3.35
C LEU A 46 -2.95 -2.39 -2.06
N ALA A 47 -2.60 -1.48 -1.15
CA ALA A 47 -2.02 -1.80 0.14
C ALA A 47 -3.02 -1.57 1.30
N ALA A 48 -4.32 -1.44 1.00
CA ALA A 48 -5.37 -1.14 1.98
C ALA A 48 -6.05 -2.39 2.56
N LEU A 49 -6.62 -2.24 3.76
CA LEU A 49 -7.49 -3.25 4.38
C LEU A 49 -8.94 -2.96 4.03
N TYR A 50 -9.65 -3.96 3.51
CA TYR A 50 -11.06 -3.83 3.15
C TYR A 50 -11.96 -4.76 3.96
N ASP A 51 -13.11 -4.24 4.37
CA ASP A 51 -14.26 -5.09 4.62
C ASP A 51 -14.70 -5.78 3.31
N ARG A 52 -14.85 -7.10 3.37
CA ARG A 52 -15.11 -7.90 2.18
C ARG A 52 -16.48 -7.57 1.58
N THR A 53 -17.49 -7.42 2.42
CA THR A 53 -18.88 -7.24 1.97
C THR A 53 -19.08 -5.83 1.42
N ALA A 54 -18.51 -4.82 2.09
CA ALA A 54 -18.54 -3.45 1.62
C ALA A 54 -17.82 -3.29 0.27
N LEU A 55 -16.63 -3.90 0.12
CA LEU A 55 -15.88 -3.87 -1.14
C LEU A 55 -16.68 -4.48 -2.30
N LEU A 56 -17.35 -5.61 -2.10
CA LEU A 56 -18.18 -6.24 -3.14
C LEU A 56 -19.42 -5.41 -3.46
N ARG A 57 -20.08 -4.85 -2.43
CA ARG A 57 -21.25 -3.98 -2.59
C ARG A 57 -20.92 -2.78 -3.47
N GLU A 58 -19.90 -2.00 -3.09
CA GLU A 58 -19.54 -0.79 -3.83
C GLU A 58 -18.79 -1.09 -5.14
N GLY A 59 -17.95 -2.13 -5.16
CA GLY A 59 -17.22 -2.56 -6.35
C GLY A 59 -18.18 -2.93 -7.47
N SER A 60 -19.25 -3.68 -7.18
CA SER A 60 -20.26 -4.04 -8.17
C SER A 60 -20.85 -2.79 -8.84
N VAL A 61 -21.26 -1.77 -8.06
CA VAL A 61 -21.83 -0.54 -8.62
C VAL A 61 -20.84 0.16 -9.55
N VAL A 62 -19.60 0.30 -9.10
CA VAL A 62 -18.54 0.99 -9.85
C VAL A 62 -18.25 0.27 -11.18
N PHE A 63 -18.11 -1.05 -11.17
CA PHE A 63 -17.92 -1.85 -12.40
C PHE A 63 -19.09 -1.72 -13.38
N HIS A 64 -20.35 -1.78 -12.90
CA HIS A 64 -21.52 -1.70 -13.79
C HIS A 64 -21.70 -0.31 -14.42
N THR A 65 -21.20 0.73 -13.77
CA THR A 65 -21.20 2.10 -14.33
C THR A 65 -20.03 2.39 -15.29
N GLY A 66 -19.19 1.39 -15.57
CA GLY A 66 -18.01 1.53 -16.45
C GLY A 66 -16.80 2.19 -15.79
N GLY A 67 -16.88 2.53 -14.49
CA GLY A 67 -15.74 3.00 -13.72
C GLY A 67 -14.89 1.81 -13.28
N GLY A 68 -13.77 1.54 -13.93
CA GLY A 68 -12.89 0.42 -13.55
C GLY A 68 -11.90 0.72 -12.41
N SER A 69 -12.04 1.84 -11.69
CA SER A 69 -11.00 2.29 -10.76
C SER A 69 -11.33 1.95 -9.30
N ILE A 70 -10.39 1.29 -8.63
CA ILE A 70 -10.45 1.02 -7.18
C ILE A 70 -10.55 2.33 -6.36
N GLN A 71 -9.99 3.43 -6.88
CA GLN A 71 -10.16 4.78 -6.32
C GLN A 71 -11.63 5.21 -6.31
N GLY A 72 -12.39 4.86 -7.35
CA GLY A 72 -13.84 5.10 -7.40
C GLY A 72 -14.60 4.30 -6.34
N VAL A 73 -14.13 3.09 -6.01
CA VAL A 73 -14.72 2.26 -4.96
C VAL A 73 -14.43 2.84 -3.57
N ILE A 74 -13.18 3.21 -3.28
CA ILE A 74 -12.79 3.78 -1.98
C ILE A 74 -13.60 5.03 -1.64
N ARG A 75 -13.86 5.90 -2.62
CA ARG A 75 -14.68 7.12 -2.43
C ARG A 75 -16.11 6.85 -1.97
N ARG A 76 -16.59 5.61 -2.09
CA ARG A 76 -17.94 5.18 -1.71
C ARG A 76 -17.96 4.40 -0.39
N LEU A 77 -16.80 4.04 0.13
CA LEU A 77 -16.65 3.33 1.40
C LEU A 77 -16.47 4.33 2.54
N ARG A 78 -16.87 3.92 3.75
CA ARG A 78 -16.39 4.58 4.98
C ARG A 78 -14.91 4.26 5.18
N ALA A 79 -14.05 5.04 4.54
CA ALA A 79 -12.61 4.82 4.52
C ALA A 79 -11.89 5.67 5.57
N ARG A 80 -11.04 5.02 6.36
CA ARG A 80 -10.06 5.66 7.22
C ARG A 80 -8.73 5.80 6.48
N VAL A 81 -8.16 6.99 6.51
CA VAL A 81 -6.85 7.26 5.92
C VAL A 81 -5.77 7.18 7.00
N VAL A 82 -4.75 6.36 6.76
CA VAL A 82 -3.60 6.22 7.66
C VAL A 82 -2.39 6.92 7.05
N THR A 83 -1.81 7.85 7.82
CA THR A 83 -0.62 8.62 7.42
C THR A 83 0.63 8.14 8.18
N ASN A 84 1.79 8.74 7.88
CA ASN A 84 3.06 8.45 8.55
C ASN A 84 3.51 6.98 8.46
N ILE A 85 3.11 6.29 7.41
CA ILE A 85 3.59 4.94 7.08
C ILE A 85 5.01 5.04 6.52
N ASP A 86 5.83 4.02 6.79
CA ASP A 86 7.17 3.92 6.22
C ASP A 86 7.09 3.97 4.70
N ALA A 87 7.79 4.94 4.10
CA ALA A 87 7.78 5.16 2.66
C ALA A 87 8.24 3.93 1.85
N ARG A 88 9.08 3.07 2.45
CA ARG A 88 9.54 1.83 1.82
C ARG A 88 8.38 0.89 1.47
N ALA A 89 7.32 0.88 2.27
CA ALA A 89 6.15 0.03 2.03
C ALA A 89 5.41 0.37 0.73
N PHE A 90 5.66 1.55 0.15
CA PHE A 90 5.08 2.00 -1.11
C PHE A 90 6.02 1.84 -2.30
N MET A 91 7.22 1.27 -2.11
CA MET A 91 8.12 0.97 -3.21
C MET A 91 7.56 -0.20 -4.01
N ASN A 92 7.23 0.06 -5.26
CA ASN A 92 6.75 -0.92 -6.22
C ASN A 92 7.83 -1.20 -7.27
N VAL A 93 7.98 -2.47 -7.65
CA VAL A 93 8.84 -2.94 -8.73
C VAL A 93 7.97 -3.40 -9.91
N ASN A 94 7.79 -2.51 -10.89
CA ASN A 94 7.02 -2.78 -12.10
C ASN A 94 7.90 -3.23 -13.27
N THR A 95 9.19 -2.87 -13.24
CA THR A 95 10.13 -3.10 -14.35
C THR A 95 11.40 -3.84 -13.90
N PRO A 96 12.07 -4.57 -14.81
CA PRO A 96 13.36 -5.17 -14.51
C PRO A 96 14.45 -4.15 -14.12
N ALA A 97 14.35 -2.90 -14.58
CA ALA A 97 15.28 -1.84 -14.22
C ALA A 97 15.11 -1.42 -12.75
N GLU A 98 13.87 -1.24 -12.31
CA GLU A 98 13.54 -0.97 -10.90
C GLU A 98 13.96 -2.14 -10.00
N TYR A 99 13.77 -3.38 -10.45
CA TYR A 99 14.24 -4.55 -9.70
C TYR A 99 15.76 -4.52 -9.50
N ARG A 100 16.53 -4.20 -10.55
CA ARG A 100 18.00 -4.08 -10.44
C ARG A 100 18.41 -2.96 -9.50
N ALA A 101 17.79 -1.79 -9.62
CA ALA A 101 18.07 -0.66 -8.74
C ALA A 101 17.76 -1.00 -7.27
N LEU A 102 16.63 -1.68 -7.02
CA LEU A 102 16.26 -2.14 -5.70
C LEU A 102 17.23 -3.20 -5.18
N ARG A 103 17.54 -4.21 -5.99
CA ARG A 103 18.53 -5.22 -5.65
C ARG A 103 19.84 -4.52 -5.27
N ASP A 104 20.42 -3.70 -6.12
CA ASP A 104 21.73 -3.08 -5.87
C ASP A 104 21.73 -2.16 -4.64
N ALA A 105 20.61 -1.50 -4.31
CA ALA A 105 20.46 -0.68 -3.11
C ALA A 105 20.35 -1.49 -1.81
N TYR A 106 19.85 -2.73 -1.89
CA TYR A 106 19.61 -3.61 -0.75
C TYR A 106 20.49 -4.89 -0.77
N ASP A 107 21.38 -5.02 -1.75
CA ASP A 107 22.35 -6.11 -1.88
C ASP A 107 23.49 -5.85 -0.90
N CYS A 108 23.25 -6.22 0.35
CA CYS A 108 24.31 -6.35 1.33
C CYS A 108 25.19 -7.53 0.87
N ARG A 109 26.45 -7.25 0.48
CA ARG A 109 27.46 -8.28 0.34
C ARG A 109 27.46 -9.11 1.62
N TYR A 110 27.12 -10.38 1.49
CA TYR A 110 27.00 -11.35 2.59
C TYR A 110 28.29 -11.50 3.42
N GLU A 111 29.41 -10.93 2.94
CA GLU A 111 30.75 -11.08 3.51
C GLU A 111 31.07 -10.11 4.66
N ASP A 112 30.37 -8.97 4.81
CA ASP A 112 30.85 -7.90 5.71
C ASP A 112 29.87 -7.41 6.81
N TYR A 113 28.64 -7.92 6.90
CA TYR A 113 27.62 -7.52 7.91
C TYR A 113 27.46 -6.00 8.11
N ARG A 114 27.88 -5.17 7.16
CA ARG A 114 27.73 -3.71 7.17
C ARG A 114 26.76 -3.32 6.06
N CYS A 115 25.48 -3.33 6.38
CA CYS A 115 24.48 -2.72 5.52
C CYS A 115 24.57 -1.19 5.72
N SER A 116 25.23 -0.48 4.82
CA SER A 116 25.08 0.98 4.70
C SER A 116 23.79 1.26 3.92
N ALA A 117 22.64 0.98 4.52
CA ALA A 117 21.36 1.40 3.96
C ALA A 117 21.31 2.93 4.07
N THR A 118 21.67 3.63 2.99
CA THR A 118 21.27 5.02 2.81
C THR A 118 20.07 4.99 1.88
N PRO A 119 18.84 5.15 2.40
CA PRO A 119 17.68 5.26 1.53
C PRO A 119 17.88 6.50 0.63
N PRO A 120 17.45 6.46 -0.65
CA PRO A 120 17.37 7.64 -1.48
C PRO A 120 16.39 8.68 -0.91
#